data_AF-A0A918Q865-F1
#
_entry.id   AF-A0A918Q865-F1
#
_cell.length_a   1.000
_cell.length_b   1.000
_cell.length_c   1.000
_cell.angle_alpha   90.00
_cell.angle_beta   90.00
_cell.angle_gamma   90.00
#
_symmetry.space_group_name_H-M   'P 1'
#
loop_
_entity.id
_entity.type
_entity.pdbx_description
1 polymer ?
#
loop_
_entity_poly.entity_id
_entity_poly.type
_entity_poly.pdbx_seq_one_letter_code
_entity_poly.pdbx_strand_id
1 'polypeptide(L)'
;MADQHSPRSLIVTLYGAYGRERPGPLAVAELIRLLGALGVDAPSVRSSVSRLKRRGLLVPARTEDGAAGYGLSPDARQLLEDGDRRIHDRRTPLLSDGWVLAVFSVPEAERGKRHLLRSRLTRLGFGSTAPGVWIAPARLYEETRHTLRRLRLDPYVELFRGEHLGFAATAEAVATWWDLGGIAKRHEAFLDAQEPVLDSWTSGREPGPEEAYRDYLHALDSWRRLPYADPGLPMELLPEGWPGGRSAVVFAALHEVLRDTGALFAQN
;
A
#
# COMPACT_ATOMS: atom_id res chain seq x y z
N MET A 1 7.43 6.00 -14.73
CA MET A 1 6.10 5.73 -14.13
C MET A 1 5.93 4.24 -14.08
N ALA A 2 5.93 3.63 -12.88
CA ALA A 2 5.70 2.19 -12.77
C ALA A 2 4.24 1.92 -13.14
N ASP A 3 4.03 1.06 -14.14
CA ASP A 3 2.73 0.73 -14.72
C ASP A 3 1.64 0.68 -13.65
N GLN A 4 0.66 1.58 -13.79
CA GLN A 4 -0.56 1.54 -13.02
C GLN A 4 -1.19 0.17 -13.30
N HIS A 5 -1.62 -0.55 -12.27
CA HIS A 5 -2.29 -1.85 -12.43
C HIS A 5 -1.48 -2.99 -13.08
N SER A 6 -0.14 -3.04 -12.94
CA SER A 6 0.61 -4.21 -13.45
C SER A 6 0.04 -5.54 -12.93
N PRO A 7 0.07 -6.65 -13.69
CA PRO A 7 -0.56 -7.91 -13.28
C PRO A 7 -0.06 -8.43 -11.91
N ARG A 8 1.21 -8.24 -11.61
CA ARG A 8 1.78 -8.57 -10.29
C ARG A 8 1.12 -7.74 -9.17
N SER A 9 0.89 -6.46 -9.43
CA SER A 9 0.23 -5.52 -8.52
C SER A 9 -1.19 -6.00 -8.23
N LEU A 10 -1.95 -6.28 -9.29
CA LEU A 10 -3.34 -6.74 -9.19
C LEU A 10 -3.47 -8.09 -8.47
N ILE A 11 -2.55 -9.04 -8.66
CA ILE A 11 -2.56 -10.28 -7.88
C ILE A 11 -2.44 -9.98 -6.38
N VAL A 12 -1.52 -9.11 -5.97
CA VAL A 12 -1.35 -8.74 -4.56
C VAL A 12 -2.60 -8.05 -4.02
N THR A 13 -3.18 -7.14 -4.81
CA THR A 13 -4.44 -6.45 -4.48
C THR A 13 -5.59 -7.43 -4.30
N LEU A 14 -5.73 -8.42 -5.18
CA LEU A 14 -6.74 -9.48 -5.10
C LEU A 14 -6.60 -10.31 -3.82
N TYR A 15 -5.38 -10.75 -3.50
CA TYR A 15 -5.15 -11.49 -2.26
C TYR A 15 -5.47 -10.63 -1.02
N GLY A 16 -5.15 -9.33 -1.05
CA GLY A 16 -5.49 -8.40 0.02
C GLY A 16 -7.01 -8.20 0.18
N ALA A 17 -7.71 -7.99 -0.93
CA ALA A 17 -9.15 -7.73 -0.96
C ALA A 17 -10.01 -8.93 -0.58
N TYR A 18 -9.74 -10.09 -1.18
CA TYR A 18 -10.64 -11.24 -1.16
C TYR A 18 -9.94 -12.56 -0.79
N GLY A 19 -8.61 -12.62 -0.89
CA GLY A 19 -7.86 -13.85 -0.61
C GLY A 19 -7.74 -14.19 0.88
N ARG A 20 -8.04 -13.25 1.79
CA ARG A 20 -7.93 -13.45 3.25
C ARG A 20 -9.12 -14.18 3.86
N GLU A 21 -10.31 -13.88 3.35
CA GLU A 21 -11.57 -14.45 3.84
C GLU A 21 -11.85 -15.82 3.21
N ARG A 22 -11.05 -16.21 2.21
CA ARG A 22 -11.18 -17.49 1.54
C ARG A 22 -10.37 -18.59 2.24
N PRO A 23 -10.99 -19.76 2.49
CA PRO A 23 -10.25 -20.93 2.91
C PRO A 23 -9.41 -21.45 1.74
N GLY A 24 -8.09 -21.49 1.92
CA GLY A 24 -7.18 -22.17 1.01
C GLY A 24 -6.58 -21.33 -0.14
N PRO A 25 -5.76 -21.97 -1.00
CA PRO A 25 -5.06 -21.30 -2.09
C PRO A 25 -5.96 -21.05 -3.31
N LEU A 26 -5.63 -20.03 -4.11
CA LEU A 26 -6.31 -19.78 -5.39
C LEU A 26 -5.70 -20.61 -6.51
N ALA A 27 -6.54 -21.28 -7.31
CA ALA A 27 -6.08 -22.00 -8.49
C ALA A 27 -5.56 -21.04 -9.57
N VAL A 28 -4.64 -21.50 -10.42
CA VAL A 28 -4.14 -20.65 -11.53
C VAL A 28 -5.24 -20.28 -12.51
N ALA A 29 -6.15 -21.22 -12.80
CA ALA A 29 -7.29 -20.98 -13.67
C ALA A 29 -8.21 -19.89 -13.09
N GLU A 30 -8.39 -19.90 -11.77
CA GLU A 30 -9.18 -18.89 -11.06
C GLU A 30 -8.49 -17.52 -11.08
N LEU A 31 -7.17 -17.47 -10.82
CA LEU A 31 -6.39 -16.24 -10.98
C LEU A 31 -6.50 -15.68 -12.40
N ILE A 32 -6.52 -16.54 -13.43
CA ILE A 32 -6.71 -16.13 -14.83
C ILE A 32 -8.11 -15.57 -15.05
N ARG A 33 -9.17 -16.20 -14.52
CA ARG A 33 -10.55 -15.72 -14.61
C ARG A 33 -10.68 -14.33 -13.97
N LEU A 34 -10.22 -14.22 -12.73
CA LEU A 34 -10.32 -13.01 -11.90
C LEU A 34 -9.54 -11.84 -12.50
N LEU A 35 -8.30 -12.06 -12.92
CA LEU A 35 -7.52 -11.01 -13.58
C LEU A 35 -7.96 -10.75 -15.04
N GLY A 36 -8.60 -11.71 -15.69
CA GLY A 36 -9.21 -11.53 -17.01
C GLY A 36 -10.33 -10.49 -16.99
N ALA A 37 -11.13 -10.45 -15.92
CA ALA A 37 -12.12 -9.38 -15.70
C ALA A 37 -11.49 -7.99 -15.56
N LEU A 38 -10.19 -7.91 -15.26
CA LEU A 38 -9.39 -6.68 -15.21
C LEU A 38 -8.63 -6.40 -16.52
N GLY A 39 -8.88 -7.19 -17.58
CA GLY A 39 -8.23 -7.05 -18.88
C GLY A 39 -6.82 -7.65 -18.97
N VAL A 40 -6.41 -8.50 -18.03
CA VAL A 40 -5.08 -9.13 -18.04
C VAL A 40 -5.14 -10.51 -18.72
N ASP A 41 -4.29 -10.71 -19.71
CA ASP A 41 -4.20 -11.99 -20.43
C ASP A 41 -3.59 -13.12 -19.58
N ALA A 42 -3.99 -14.36 -19.89
CA ALA A 42 -3.56 -15.55 -19.15
C ALA A 42 -2.02 -15.76 -19.13
N PRO A 43 -1.27 -15.55 -20.23
CA PRO A 43 0.21 -15.52 -20.18
C PRO A 43 0.78 -14.53 -19.15
N SER A 44 0.26 -13.30 -19.11
CA SER A 44 0.69 -12.26 -18.16
C SER A 44 0.41 -12.63 -16.69
N VAL A 45 -0.72 -13.27 -16.41
CA VAL A 45 -1.05 -13.81 -15.09
C VAL A 45 -0.03 -14.88 -14.69
N ARG A 46 0.18 -15.91 -15.52
CA ARG A 46 1.13 -17.00 -15.25
C ARG A 46 2.55 -16.50 -15.02
N SER A 47 3.01 -15.57 -15.85
CA SER A 47 4.31 -14.93 -15.72
C SER A 47 4.45 -14.19 -14.38
N SER A 48 3.39 -13.49 -13.95
CA SER A 48 3.38 -12.74 -12.69
C SER A 48 3.31 -13.64 -11.46
N VAL A 49 2.53 -14.72 -11.50
CA VAL A 49 2.52 -15.78 -10.47
C VAL A 49 3.92 -16.38 -10.32
N SER A 50 4.58 -16.74 -11.43
CA SER A 50 5.94 -17.28 -11.42
C SER A 50 6.94 -16.30 -10.77
N ARG A 51 6.81 -15.00 -11.06
CA ARG A 51 7.65 -13.96 -10.44
C ARG A 51 7.37 -13.77 -8.94
N LEU A 52 6.11 -13.83 -8.52
CA LEU A 52 5.73 -13.74 -7.10
C LEU A 52 6.21 -14.96 -6.32
N LYS A 53 6.11 -16.15 -6.89
CA LYS A 53 6.69 -17.39 -6.34
C LYS A 53 8.20 -17.27 -6.16
N ARG A 54 8.93 -16.83 -7.20
CA ARG A 54 10.38 -16.61 -7.14
C ARG A 54 10.81 -15.59 -6.09
N ARG A 55 9.92 -14.66 -5.72
CA ARG A 55 10.13 -13.67 -4.66
C ARG A 55 9.69 -14.14 -3.27
N GLY A 56 9.24 -15.38 -3.13
CA GLY A 56 8.77 -15.93 -1.86
C GLY A 56 7.43 -15.37 -1.37
N LEU A 57 6.66 -14.68 -2.24
CA LEU A 57 5.37 -14.10 -1.84
C LEU A 57 4.21 -15.09 -2.01
N LEU A 58 4.30 -15.97 -3.01
CA LEU A 58 3.35 -17.05 -3.22
C LEU A 58 4.01 -18.41 -3.01
N VAL A 59 3.30 -19.30 -2.33
CA VAL A 59 3.72 -20.68 -2.08
C VAL A 59 2.75 -21.64 -2.79
N PRO A 60 3.27 -22.69 -3.44
CA PRO A 60 2.41 -23.71 -4.04
C PRO A 60 1.63 -24.45 -2.96
N ALA A 61 0.36 -24.72 -3.21
CA ALA A 61 -0.53 -25.48 -2.34
C ALA A 61 -1.60 -26.19 -3.19
N ARG A 62 -2.49 -26.93 -2.53
CA ARG A 62 -3.63 -27.60 -3.17
C ARG A 62 -4.92 -26.98 -2.67
N THR A 63 -5.86 -26.75 -3.59
CA THR A 63 -7.24 -26.37 -3.23
C THR A 63 -7.93 -27.54 -2.52
N GLU A 64 -9.09 -27.29 -1.94
CA GLU A 64 -9.90 -28.35 -1.30
C GLU A 64 -10.22 -29.49 -2.29
N ASP A 65 -10.52 -29.15 -3.55
CA ASP A 65 -10.75 -30.11 -4.65
C ASP A 65 -9.46 -30.73 -5.24
N GLY A 66 -8.30 -30.46 -4.66
CA GLY A 66 -7.02 -31.03 -5.08
C GLY A 66 -6.37 -30.36 -6.30
N ALA A 67 -6.90 -29.26 -6.81
CA ALA A 67 -6.28 -28.50 -7.90
C ALA A 67 -4.98 -27.81 -7.42
N ALA A 68 -4.03 -27.64 -8.33
CA ALA A 68 -2.80 -26.89 -8.03
C ALA A 68 -3.12 -25.39 -7.90
N GLY A 69 -2.78 -24.81 -6.75
CA GLY A 69 -3.02 -23.41 -6.44
C GLY A 69 -1.84 -22.73 -5.77
N TYR A 70 -2.04 -21.45 -5.48
CA TYR A 70 -1.07 -20.62 -4.77
C TYR A 70 -1.71 -19.93 -3.58
N GLY A 71 -1.05 -20.03 -2.43
CA GLY A 71 -1.37 -19.26 -1.24
C GLY A 71 -0.32 -18.19 -0.98
N LEU A 72 -0.63 -17.24 -0.11
CA LEU A 72 0.37 -16.31 0.42
C LEU A 72 1.38 -17.07 1.31
N SER A 73 2.64 -16.68 1.27
CA SER A 73 3.60 -17.07 2.32
C SER A 73 3.27 -16.37 3.64
N PRO A 74 3.79 -16.85 4.79
CA PRO A 74 3.67 -16.13 6.07
C PRO A 74 4.15 -14.67 5.97
N ASP A 75 5.31 -14.44 5.36
CA ASP A 75 5.86 -13.10 5.12
C ASP A 75 4.93 -12.23 4.25
N ALA A 76 4.30 -12.81 3.22
CA ALA A 76 3.37 -12.07 2.39
C ALA A 76 2.07 -11.72 3.12
N ARG A 77 1.59 -12.59 4.02
CA ARG A 77 0.46 -12.28 4.92
C ARG A 77 0.81 -11.12 5.85
N GLN A 78 1.97 -11.17 6.51
CA GLN A 78 2.42 -10.07 7.38
C GLN A 78 2.54 -8.74 6.61
N LEU A 79 3.06 -8.76 5.39
CA LEU A 79 3.14 -7.56 4.55
C LEU A 79 1.78 -6.97 4.21
N LEU A 80 0.80 -7.84 3.96
CA LEU A 80 -0.57 -7.46 3.69
C LEU A 80 -1.25 -6.93 4.96
N GLU A 81 -1.03 -7.54 6.12
CA GLU A 81 -1.53 -7.06 7.42
C GLU A 81 -0.94 -5.70 7.81
N ASP A 82 0.37 -5.51 7.59
CA ASP A 82 1.03 -4.23 7.82
C ASP A 82 0.48 -3.14 6.88
N GLY A 83 0.20 -3.49 5.62
CA GLY A 83 -0.39 -2.59 4.63
C GLY A 83 -1.85 -2.21 4.93
N ASP A 84 -2.65 -3.13 5.46
CA ASP A 84 -4.05 -2.87 5.79
C ASP A 84 -4.23 -1.77 6.82
N ARG A 85 -3.36 -1.75 7.83
CA ARG A 85 -3.35 -0.65 8.81
C ARG A 85 -3.10 0.71 8.16
N ARG A 86 -2.53 0.79 6.96
CA ARG A 86 -2.41 2.05 6.22
C ARG A 86 -3.58 2.30 5.29
N ILE A 87 -4.15 1.25 4.73
CA ILE A 87 -5.20 1.30 3.71
C ILE A 87 -6.57 1.59 4.34
N HIS A 88 -6.82 1.03 5.52
CA HIS A 88 -8.14 1.01 6.17
C HIS A 88 -8.19 1.76 7.52
N ASP A 89 -7.06 2.11 8.13
CA ASP A 89 -7.10 2.84 9.41
C ASP A 89 -7.64 4.26 9.20
N ARG A 90 -8.76 4.53 9.85
CA ARG A 90 -9.48 5.81 9.83
C ARG A 90 -9.02 6.76 10.95
N ARG A 91 -8.06 6.35 11.80
CA ARG A 91 -7.58 7.18 12.89
C ARG A 91 -6.92 8.45 12.35
N THR A 92 -7.45 9.60 12.75
CA THR A 92 -6.83 10.90 12.46
C THR A 92 -5.50 11.00 13.21
N PRO A 93 -4.37 11.20 12.51
CA PRO A 93 -3.07 11.32 13.16
C PRO A 93 -2.99 12.63 13.96
N LEU A 94 -2.49 12.54 15.19
CA LEU A 94 -2.30 13.68 16.08
C LEU A 94 -0.81 14.03 16.17
N LEU A 95 -0.47 15.31 16.29
CA LEU A 95 0.93 15.71 16.51
C LEU A 95 1.48 15.15 17.84
N SER A 96 0.62 15.01 18.85
CA SER A 96 0.94 14.40 20.14
C SER A 96 1.27 12.90 20.04
N ASP A 97 1.00 12.23 18.92
CA ASP A 97 1.46 10.85 18.70
C ASP A 97 2.99 10.79 18.59
N GLY A 98 3.64 11.92 18.29
CA GLY A 98 5.09 12.04 18.19
C GLY A 98 5.68 11.41 16.93
N TRP A 99 7.01 11.29 16.93
CA TRP A 99 7.82 10.88 15.79
C TRP A 99 8.61 9.62 16.10
N VAL A 100 8.94 8.88 15.04
CA VAL A 100 10.02 7.90 15.02
C VAL A 100 11.14 8.43 14.14
N LEU A 101 12.37 8.39 14.66
CA LEU A 101 13.57 8.72 13.91
C LEU A 101 14.33 7.43 13.61
N ALA A 102 14.82 7.33 12.38
CA ALA A 102 15.76 6.31 11.96
C ALA A 102 17.10 6.98 11.64
N VAL A 103 18.09 6.71 12.48
CA VAL A 103 19.48 7.11 12.26
C VAL A 103 20.21 5.90 11.73
N PHE A 104 20.82 6.00 10.55
CA PHE A 104 21.56 4.88 10.00
C PHE A 104 22.99 5.25 9.62
N SER A 105 23.87 4.27 9.81
CA SER A 105 25.26 4.34 9.35
C SER A 105 25.58 3.04 8.62
N VAL A 106 25.99 3.17 7.35
CA VAL A 106 26.33 2.02 6.50
C VAL A 106 27.77 2.22 6.00
N PRO A 107 28.69 1.26 6.24
CA PRO A 107 30.05 1.32 5.73
C PRO A 107 30.09 1.55 4.21
N GLU A 108 31.10 2.28 3.70
CA GLU A 108 31.16 2.61 2.28
C GLU A 108 31.25 1.37 1.37
N ALA A 109 31.92 0.32 1.86
CA ALA A 109 32.00 -0.99 1.21
C ALA A 109 30.60 -1.61 0.94
N GLU A 110 29.58 -1.20 1.69
CA GLU A 110 28.22 -1.70 1.62
C GLU A 110 27.22 -0.69 1.00
N ARG A 111 27.68 0.19 0.10
CA ARG A 111 26.84 1.22 -0.56
C ARG A 111 25.50 0.71 -1.10
N GLY A 112 25.42 -0.54 -1.55
CA GLY A 112 24.18 -1.18 -2.00
C GLY A 112 23.12 -1.25 -0.90
N LYS A 113 23.50 -1.56 0.35
CA LYS A 113 22.59 -1.56 1.50
C LYS A 113 22.13 -0.15 1.85
N ARG A 114 23.01 0.85 1.74
CA ARG A 114 22.64 2.26 1.93
C ARG A 114 21.55 2.70 0.94
N HIS A 115 21.72 2.39 -0.35
CA HIS A 115 20.69 2.70 -1.35
C HIS A 115 19.39 1.94 -1.10
N LEU A 116 19.48 0.66 -0.73
CA LEU A 116 18.31 -0.14 -0.36
C LEU A 116 17.57 0.48 0.83
N LEU A 117 18.28 0.84 1.89
CA LEU A 117 17.73 1.39 3.12
C LEU A 117 17.02 2.74 2.86
N ARG A 118 17.65 3.67 2.13
CA ARG A 118 16.99 4.91 1.69
C ARG A 118 15.72 4.62 0.89
N SER A 119 15.81 3.71 -0.08
CA SER A 119 14.64 3.31 -0.90
C SER A 119 13.50 2.73 -0.06
N ARG A 120 13.83 2.00 1.02
CA ARG A 120 12.84 1.40 1.92
C ARG A 120 12.24 2.41 2.88
N LEU A 121 13.03 3.28 3.48
CA LEU A 121 12.54 4.34 4.35
C LEU A 121 11.59 5.29 3.60
N THR A 122 11.93 5.70 2.37
CA THR A 122 11.01 6.48 1.52
C THR A 122 9.70 5.74 1.27
N ARG A 123 9.75 4.43 0.96
CA ARG A 123 8.52 3.62 0.75
C ARG A 123 7.72 3.40 2.02
N LEU A 124 8.35 3.51 3.18
CA LEU A 124 7.68 3.47 4.48
C LEU A 124 7.13 4.86 4.87
N GLY A 125 7.31 5.89 4.04
CA GLY A 125 6.83 7.25 4.29
C GLY A 125 7.81 8.12 5.09
N PHE A 126 9.04 7.70 5.35
CA PHE A 126 9.98 8.57 6.06
C PHE A 126 10.43 9.75 5.18
N GLY A 127 10.52 10.92 5.80
CA GLY A 127 11.16 12.11 5.27
C GLY A 127 12.64 12.13 5.65
N SER A 128 13.46 12.82 4.86
CA SER A 128 14.90 12.95 5.12
C SER A 128 15.18 14.29 5.80
N THR A 129 15.64 14.28 7.05
CA THR A 129 15.95 15.53 7.79
C THR A 129 17.41 15.96 7.59
N ALA A 130 18.31 14.99 7.46
CA ALA A 130 19.73 15.17 7.19
C ALA A 130 20.32 13.90 6.56
N PRO A 131 21.58 13.93 6.04
CA PRO A 131 22.25 12.72 5.61
C PRO A 131 22.29 11.67 6.73
N GLY A 132 21.65 10.51 6.49
CA GLY A 132 21.61 9.41 7.46
C GLY A 132 20.54 9.55 8.56
N VAL A 133 19.76 10.64 8.59
CA VAL A 133 18.70 10.87 9.58
C VAL A 133 17.35 11.01 8.88
N TRP A 134 16.42 10.15 9.26
CA TRP A 134 15.09 10.07 8.68
C TRP A 134 14.04 10.13 9.78
N ILE A 135 12.88 10.68 9.45
CA ILE A 135 11.79 10.88 10.40
C ILE A 135 10.46 10.44 9.81
N ALA A 136 9.56 9.92 10.64
CA ALA A 136 8.18 9.60 10.29
C ALA A 136 7.27 9.72 11.51
N PRO A 137 5.94 9.81 11.33
CA PRO A 137 5.01 9.69 12.45
C PRO A 137 5.22 8.39 13.24
N ALA A 138 5.16 8.45 14.57
CA ALA A 138 5.54 7.33 15.45
C ALA A 138 4.80 6.02 15.17
N ARG A 139 3.56 6.10 14.66
CA ARG A 139 2.75 4.92 14.30
C ARG A 139 3.39 4.04 13.21
N LEU A 140 4.33 4.56 12.43
CA LEU A 140 5.06 3.78 11.42
C LEU A 140 6.17 2.90 12.03
N TYR A 141 6.39 2.95 13.34
CA TYR A 141 7.45 2.21 14.03
C TYR A 141 7.39 0.69 13.82
N GLU A 142 6.25 0.04 14.08
CA GLU A 142 6.20 -1.43 14.06
C GLU A 142 6.42 -1.99 12.65
N GLU A 143 5.80 -1.38 11.65
CA GLU A 143 6.02 -1.75 10.25
C GLU A 143 7.47 -1.51 9.81
N THR A 144 8.08 -0.42 10.27
CA THR A 144 9.50 -0.13 10.01
C THR A 144 10.38 -1.21 10.61
N ARG A 145 10.14 -1.57 11.87
CA ARG A 145 10.88 -2.61 12.58
C ARG A 145 10.75 -3.98 11.89
N HIS A 146 9.53 -4.37 11.49
CA HIS A 146 9.30 -5.60 10.72
C HIS A 146 10.03 -5.57 9.38
N THR A 147 9.94 -4.45 8.65
CA THR A 147 10.58 -4.31 7.34
C THR A 147 12.09 -4.36 7.41
N LEU A 148 12.71 -3.66 8.36
CA LEU A 148 14.17 -3.64 8.52
C LEU A 148 14.71 -5.02 8.88
N ARG A 149 14.07 -5.75 9.80
CA ARG A 149 14.45 -7.12 10.16
C ARG A 149 14.33 -8.11 9.01
N ARG A 150 13.19 -8.07 8.30
CA ARG A 150 12.96 -8.94 7.14
C ARG A 150 14.01 -8.73 6.05
N LEU A 151 14.49 -7.50 5.89
CA LEU A 151 15.53 -7.14 4.93
C LEU A 151 16.95 -7.22 5.49
N ARG A 152 17.12 -7.61 6.77
CA ARG A 152 18.40 -7.67 7.49
C ARG A 152 19.17 -6.34 7.43
N LEU A 153 18.43 -5.26 7.54
CA LEU A 153 18.93 -3.88 7.58
C LEU A 153 19.00 -3.33 9.00
N ASP A 154 18.39 -4.03 9.96
CA ASP A 154 18.37 -3.65 11.37
C ASP A 154 19.76 -3.44 12.01
N PRO A 155 20.85 -4.13 11.64
CA PRO A 155 22.17 -3.84 12.22
C PRO A 155 22.75 -2.46 11.85
N TYR A 156 22.16 -1.78 10.87
CA TYR A 156 22.65 -0.48 10.38
C TYR A 156 21.81 0.70 10.89
N VAL A 157 20.74 0.46 11.65
CA VAL A 157 19.74 1.47 12.00
C VAL A 157 19.49 1.48 13.50
N GLU A 158 19.60 2.67 14.08
CA GLU A 158 19.10 2.99 15.42
C GLU A 158 17.76 3.70 15.29
N LEU A 159 16.77 3.29 16.09
CA LEU A 159 15.43 3.86 16.11
C LEU A 159 15.18 4.62 17.42
N PHE A 160 14.73 5.86 17.30
CA PHE A 160 14.36 6.71 18.43
C PHE A 160 12.90 7.12 18.33
N ARG A 161 12.27 7.41 19.47
CA ARG A 161 10.96 8.07 19.53
C ARG A 161 11.09 9.40 20.24
N GLY A 162 10.31 10.39 19.82
CA GLY A 162 10.31 11.69 20.48
C GLY A 162 9.47 12.74 19.77
N GLU A 163 9.70 13.99 20.16
CA GLU A 163 9.00 15.16 19.65
C GLU A 163 9.95 16.04 18.82
N HIS A 164 9.40 16.87 17.95
CA HIS A 164 10.18 17.89 17.24
C HIS A 164 10.26 19.16 18.09
N LEU A 165 11.44 19.44 18.63
CA LEU A 165 11.72 20.61 19.49
C LEU A 165 12.47 21.74 18.74
N GLY A 166 12.43 21.72 17.40
CA GLY A 166 13.22 22.63 16.57
C GLY A 166 12.90 24.10 16.78
N PHE A 167 13.85 24.97 16.41
CA PHE A 167 13.68 26.42 16.48
C PHE A 167 12.64 26.96 15.48
N ALA A 168 12.46 26.27 14.35
CA ALA A 168 11.42 26.55 13.37
C ALA A 168 10.15 25.74 13.68
N ALA A 169 9.00 26.25 13.25
CA ALA A 169 7.74 25.55 13.40
C ALA A 169 7.79 24.18 12.71
N THR A 170 7.18 23.16 13.32
CA THR A 170 7.20 21.79 12.79
C THR A 170 6.62 21.70 11.38
N ALA A 171 5.60 22.50 11.03
CA ALA A 171 5.04 22.55 9.69
C ALA A 171 6.06 23.00 8.63
N GLU A 172 6.91 23.98 8.94
CA GLU A 172 7.98 24.44 8.04
C GLU A 172 9.02 23.34 7.83
N ALA A 173 9.41 22.65 8.90
CA ALA A 173 10.37 21.56 8.82
C ALA A 173 9.83 20.38 7.99
N VAL A 174 8.56 20.01 8.22
CA VAL A 174 7.83 18.98 7.46
C VAL A 174 7.82 19.28 5.95
N ALA A 175 7.59 20.53 5.56
CA ALA A 175 7.61 20.94 4.15
C ALA A 175 8.98 20.76 3.48
N THR A 176 10.08 20.70 4.25
CA THR A 176 11.42 20.42 3.72
C THR A 176 11.78 18.93 3.73
N TRP A 177 11.22 18.15 4.66
CA TRP A 177 11.55 16.73 4.82
C TRP A 177 10.80 15.82 3.84
N TRP A 178 9.64 16.27 3.37
CA TRP A 178 8.81 15.55 2.40
C TRP A 178 8.53 16.40 1.16
N ASP A 179 8.40 15.71 0.02
CA ASP A 179 7.85 16.29 -1.21
C ASP A 179 6.31 16.32 -1.12
N LEU A 180 5.79 17.26 -0.31
CA LEU A 180 4.34 17.41 -0.11
C LEU A 180 3.61 17.71 -1.43
N GLY A 181 4.22 18.49 -2.33
CA GLY A 181 3.65 18.77 -3.64
C GLY A 181 3.55 17.53 -4.52
N GLY A 182 4.58 16.68 -4.52
CA GLY A 182 4.56 15.39 -5.22
C GLY A 182 3.58 14.39 -4.62
N ILE A 183 3.33 14.45 -3.32
CA ILE A 183 2.29 13.64 -2.65
C ILE A 183 0.89 14.15 -3.03
N ALA A 184 0.63 15.46 -2.92
CA ALA A 184 -0.64 16.08 -3.30
C ALA A 184 -1.04 15.75 -4.73
N LYS A 185 -0.11 15.86 -5.70
CA LYS A 185 -0.36 15.48 -7.10
C LYS A 185 -0.81 14.04 -7.29
N ARG A 186 -0.34 13.11 -6.46
CA ARG A 186 -0.77 11.70 -6.53
C ARG A 186 -2.18 11.53 -5.99
N HIS A 187 -2.55 12.28 -4.95
CA HIS A 187 -3.91 12.32 -4.42
C HIS A 187 -4.88 12.95 -5.41
N GLU A 188 -4.51 14.06 -6.04
CA GLU A 188 -5.29 14.71 -7.11
C GLU A 188 -5.52 13.73 -8.28
N ALA A 189 -4.46 13.08 -8.77
CA ALA A 189 -4.59 12.08 -9.84
C ALA A 189 -5.47 10.87 -9.46
N PHE A 190 -5.51 10.52 -8.16
CA PHE A 190 -6.44 9.50 -7.67
C PHE A 190 -7.88 10.03 -7.68
N LEU A 191 -8.11 11.26 -7.23
CA LEU A 191 -9.44 11.88 -7.22
C LEU A 191 -9.99 12.02 -8.64
N ASP A 192 -9.20 12.56 -9.56
CA ASP A 192 -9.55 12.71 -10.98
C ASP A 192 -10.03 11.39 -11.60
N ALA A 193 -9.42 10.27 -11.18
CA ALA A 193 -9.74 8.96 -11.71
C ALA A 193 -10.92 8.27 -10.99
N GLN A 194 -11.15 8.55 -9.71
CA GLN A 194 -12.04 7.76 -8.86
C GLN A 194 -13.33 8.48 -8.48
N GLU A 195 -13.38 9.81 -8.49
CA GLU A 195 -14.63 10.55 -8.27
C GLU A 195 -15.70 10.24 -9.33
N PRO A 196 -15.40 10.23 -10.64
CA PRO A 196 -16.40 9.87 -11.64
C PRO A 196 -16.93 8.43 -11.49
N VAL A 197 -16.07 7.51 -11.03
CA VAL A 197 -16.47 6.13 -10.72
C VAL A 197 -17.46 6.14 -9.57
N LEU A 198 -17.13 6.80 -8.46
CA LEU A 198 -18.02 6.89 -7.30
C LEU A 198 -19.37 7.52 -7.65
N ASP A 199 -19.36 8.59 -8.45
CA ASP A 199 -20.58 9.25 -8.91
C ASP A 199 -21.47 8.28 -9.71
N SER A 200 -20.88 7.50 -10.62
CA SER A 200 -21.62 6.52 -11.44
C SER A 200 -22.26 5.40 -10.62
N TRP A 201 -21.67 5.05 -9.48
CA TRP A 201 -22.16 4.00 -8.58
C TRP A 201 -23.19 4.52 -7.57
N THR A 202 -23.20 5.83 -7.30
CA THR A 202 -24.15 6.47 -6.39
C THR A 202 -25.37 7.07 -7.11
N SER A 203 -25.31 7.23 -8.43
CA SER A 203 -26.40 7.78 -9.26
C SER A 203 -27.53 6.78 -9.61
N GLY A 204 -27.72 5.72 -8.84
CA GLY A 204 -28.81 4.74 -9.03
C GLY A 204 -28.60 3.72 -10.14
N ARG A 205 -27.35 3.52 -10.58
CA ARG A 205 -26.98 2.40 -11.45
C ARG A 205 -27.06 1.09 -10.64
N GLU A 206 -27.50 0.00 -11.26
CA GLU A 206 -27.36 -1.37 -10.70
C GLU A 206 -26.34 -2.17 -11.51
N PRO A 207 -25.02 -1.99 -11.29
CA PRO A 207 -24.03 -2.74 -12.03
C PRO A 207 -23.86 -4.14 -11.44
N GLY A 208 -23.53 -5.11 -12.29
CA GLY A 208 -23.36 -6.50 -11.88
C GLY A 208 -22.09 -6.74 -11.04
N PRO A 209 -21.99 -7.90 -10.36
CA PRO A 209 -20.84 -8.27 -9.55
C PRO A 209 -19.47 -8.15 -10.21
N GLU A 210 -19.37 -8.46 -11.51
CA GLU A 210 -18.09 -8.38 -12.24
C GLU A 210 -17.58 -6.94 -12.37
N GLU A 211 -18.48 -5.98 -12.59
CA GLU A 211 -18.11 -4.58 -12.71
C GLU A 211 -17.71 -4.00 -11.36
N ALA A 212 -18.47 -4.32 -10.30
CA ALA A 212 -18.10 -3.96 -8.92
C ALA A 212 -16.71 -4.46 -8.56
N TYR A 213 -16.43 -5.73 -8.89
CA TYR A 213 -15.13 -6.35 -8.68
C TYR A 213 -14.02 -5.60 -9.43
N ARG A 214 -14.24 -5.27 -10.71
CA ARG A 214 -13.24 -4.60 -11.55
C ARG A 214 -12.88 -3.22 -11.00
N ASP A 215 -13.90 -2.40 -10.76
CA ASP A 215 -13.72 -1.03 -10.30
C ASP A 215 -13.09 -1.01 -8.90
N TYR A 216 -13.54 -1.90 -8.00
CA TYR A 216 -12.97 -2.00 -6.66
C TYR A 216 -11.48 -2.37 -6.69
N LEU A 217 -11.08 -3.36 -7.49
CA LEU A 217 -9.68 -3.77 -7.60
C LEU A 217 -8.80 -2.66 -8.19
N HIS A 218 -9.32 -1.90 -9.15
CA HIS A 218 -8.59 -0.77 -9.74
C HIS A 218 -8.45 0.39 -8.76
N ALA A 219 -9.53 0.72 -8.02
CA ALA A 219 -9.54 1.71 -6.96
C ALA A 219 -8.55 1.31 -5.85
N LEU A 220 -8.60 0.06 -5.38
CA LEU A 220 -7.73 -0.44 -4.32
C LEU A 220 -6.26 -0.54 -4.76
N ASP A 221 -5.94 -0.99 -5.99
CA ASP A 221 -4.54 -1.01 -6.47
C ASP A 221 -3.94 0.40 -6.62
N SER A 222 -4.79 1.39 -6.94
CA SER A 222 -4.39 2.80 -6.99
C SER A 222 -4.23 3.37 -5.59
N TRP A 223 -5.23 3.20 -4.74
CA TRP A 223 -5.27 3.70 -3.37
C TRP A 223 -4.10 3.16 -2.56
N ARG A 224 -3.87 1.83 -2.57
CA ARG A 224 -2.83 1.21 -1.73
C ARG A 224 -1.41 1.73 -1.97
N ARG A 225 -1.15 2.47 -3.05
CA ARG A 225 0.14 3.10 -3.33
C ARG A 225 0.28 4.46 -2.63
N LEU A 226 -0.85 5.13 -2.36
CA LEU A 226 -0.88 6.45 -1.72
C LEU A 226 -0.44 6.38 -0.25
N PRO A 227 -0.95 5.50 0.63
CA PRO A 227 -0.46 5.44 2.01
C PRO A 227 1.00 5.03 2.19
N TYR A 228 1.67 4.49 1.15
CA TYR A 228 3.13 4.29 1.16
C TYR A 228 3.92 5.53 0.71
N ALA A 229 3.26 6.46 0.03
CA ALA A 229 3.81 7.73 -0.40
C ALA A 229 3.51 8.86 0.60
N ASP A 230 2.29 8.87 1.12
CA ASP A 230 1.80 9.75 2.17
C ASP A 230 2.03 9.09 3.53
N PRO A 231 2.90 9.63 4.38
CA PRO A 231 3.09 9.13 5.74
C PRO A 231 1.94 9.41 6.69
N GLY A 232 0.85 10.04 6.23
CA GLY A 232 -0.30 10.51 7.01
C GLY A 232 0.14 11.44 8.13
N LEU A 233 0.64 12.61 7.77
CA LEU A 233 0.98 13.64 8.74
C LEU A 233 -0.30 14.18 9.40
N PRO A 234 -0.22 14.68 10.65
CA PRO A 234 -1.30 15.46 11.24
C PRO A 234 -1.72 16.61 10.32
N MET A 235 -3.03 16.84 10.19
CA MET A 235 -3.60 17.84 9.27
C MET A 235 -3.05 19.26 9.51
N GLU A 236 -2.75 19.59 10.77
CA GLU A 236 -2.17 20.88 11.16
C GLU A 236 -0.74 21.13 10.64
N LEU A 237 -0.07 20.09 10.12
CA LEU A 237 1.26 20.20 9.50
C LEU A 237 1.20 20.30 7.97
N LEU A 238 0.00 20.22 7.39
CA LEU A 238 -0.21 20.14 5.96
C LEU A 238 -0.67 21.49 5.38
N PRO A 239 -0.36 21.77 4.11
CA PRO A 239 -0.86 22.96 3.43
C PRO A 239 -2.40 23.01 3.40
N GLU A 240 -2.94 24.23 3.32
CA GLU A 240 -4.36 24.44 3.07
C GLU A 240 -4.79 23.76 1.76
N GLY A 241 -5.99 23.17 1.74
CA GLY A 241 -6.51 22.45 0.58
C GLY A 241 -5.90 21.06 0.36
N TRP A 242 -5.21 20.48 1.36
CA TRP A 242 -4.59 19.16 1.23
C TRP A 242 -5.59 18.08 0.73
N PRO A 243 -5.32 17.41 -0.41
CA PRO A 243 -6.27 16.51 -1.04
C PRO A 243 -6.40 15.14 -0.32
N GLY A 244 -5.49 14.82 0.60
CA GLY A 244 -5.43 13.50 1.25
C GLY A 244 -6.71 13.09 1.97
N GLY A 245 -7.34 14.03 2.68
CA GLY A 245 -8.61 13.79 3.37
C GLY A 245 -9.74 13.44 2.39
N ARG A 246 -9.85 14.17 1.28
CA ARG A 246 -10.85 13.91 0.24
C ARG A 246 -10.60 12.55 -0.44
N SER A 247 -9.35 12.20 -0.75
CA SER A 247 -9.04 10.89 -1.32
C SER A 247 -9.42 9.74 -0.41
N ALA A 248 -9.19 9.87 0.91
CA ALA A 248 -9.60 8.86 1.89
C ALA A 248 -11.12 8.69 1.94
N VAL A 249 -11.88 9.81 1.89
CA VAL A 249 -13.35 9.78 1.83
C VAL A 249 -13.84 9.08 0.56
N VAL A 250 -13.30 9.43 -0.61
CA VAL A 250 -13.68 8.82 -1.89
C VAL A 250 -13.37 7.32 -1.92
N PHE A 251 -12.17 6.92 -1.49
CA PHE A 251 -11.81 5.51 -1.41
C PHE A 251 -12.72 4.73 -0.45
N ALA A 252 -13.02 5.30 0.72
CA ALA A 252 -13.88 4.66 1.69
C ALA A 252 -15.30 4.45 1.14
N ALA A 253 -15.87 5.44 0.45
CA ALA A 253 -17.17 5.31 -0.18
C ALA A 253 -17.18 4.25 -1.29
N LEU A 254 -16.14 4.21 -2.13
CA LEU A 254 -15.97 3.15 -3.14
C LEU A 254 -15.85 1.77 -2.50
N HIS A 255 -15.09 1.65 -1.40
CA HIS A 255 -14.98 0.41 -0.65
C HIS A 255 -16.35 -0.05 -0.13
N GLU A 256 -17.11 0.84 0.50
CA GLU A 256 -18.44 0.52 1.04
C GLU A 256 -19.44 0.09 -0.04
N VAL A 257 -19.42 0.72 -1.22
CA VAL A 257 -20.36 0.43 -2.30
C VAL A 257 -19.97 -0.80 -3.13
N LEU A 258 -18.67 -1.02 -3.37
CA LEU A 258 -18.22 -1.99 -4.36
C LEU A 258 -17.76 -3.32 -3.77
N ARG A 259 -17.16 -3.30 -2.57
CA ARG A 259 -16.34 -4.43 -2.08
C ARG A 259 -17.14 -5.72 -1.95
N ASP A 260 -18.30 -5.66 -1.30
CA ASP A 260 -19.14 -6.84 -1.02
C ASP A 260 -19.85 -7.34 -2.30
N THR A 261 -20.35 -6.43 -3.14
CA THR A 261 -20.92 -6.77 -4.46
C THR A 261 -19.87 -7.45 -5.35
N GLY A 262 -18.64 -6.93 -5.36
CA GLY A 262 -17.52 -7.55 -6.08
C GLY A 262 -17.08 -8.89 -5.50
N ALA A 263 -17.30 -9.13 -4.20
CA ALA A 263 -17.01 -10.42 -3.58
C ALA A 263 -17.85 -11.56 -4.18
N LEU A 264 -19.09 -11.28 -4.62
CA LEU A 264 -19.94 -12.26 -5.29
C LEU A 264 -19.31 -12.78 -6.59
N PHE A 265 -18.67 -11.92 -7.38
CA PHE A 265 -17.91 -12.35 -8.57
C PHE A 265 -16.59 -13.03 -8.21
N ALA A 266 -15.95 -12.59 -7.13
CA ALA A 266 -14.74 -13.21 -6.65
C ALA A 266 -14.98 -14.67 -6.26
N GLN A 267 -16.12 -14.96 -5.62
CA GLN A 267 -16.49 -16.25 -5.04
C GLN A 267 -17.05 -17.27 -6.05
N ASN A 268 -17.73 -16.82 -7.10
CA ASN A 268 -18.27 -17.66 -8.18
C ASN A 268 -17.19 -18.26 -9.10
#